data_AF-A0A7J4ZZK3-F1
#
_entry.id   AF-A0A7J4ZZK3-F1
#
_cell.length_a   1.000
_cell.length_b   1.000
_cell.length_c   1.000
_cell.angle_alpha   90.00
_cell.angle_beta   90.00
_cell.angle_gamma   90.00
#
_symmetry.space_group_name_H-M   'P 1'
#
loop_
_entity.id
_entity.type
_entity.pdbx_description
1 polymer ?
#
loop_
_entity_poly.entity_id
_entity_poly.type
_entity_poly.pdbx_seq_one_letter_code
_entity_poly.pdbx_strand_id
1 'polypeptide(L)'
;MGSDRRRLVPAEVLPDPDDVLLNLVRRVRGTGRTPLLDRVDPVGELVVPAGQAPQLLAEVRCLAEVSRSTPELTHVRRLDRLARRCRQDRAMEIRFEGD
;
A
#
# COMPACT_ATOMS: atom_id res chain seq x y z
N MET A 1 9.63 15.14 21.09
CA MET A 1 10.43 15.46 19.89
C MET A 1 9.46 15.75 18.77
N GLY A 2 9.36 17.02 18.35
CA GLY A 2 8.45 17.41 17.27
C GLY A 2 9.06 16.98 15.95
N SER A 3 8.51 15.93 15.34
CA SER A 3 8.87 15.57 13.97
C SER A 3 8.46 16.74 13.07
N ASP A 4 9.46 17.29 12.39
CA ASP A 4 9.32 18.28 11.33
C ASP A 4 8.30 17.75 10.31
N ARG A 5 7.04 18.16 10.47
CA ARG A 5 5.96 17.81 9.54
C ARG A 5 6.23 18.58 8.27
N ARG A 6 7.12 18.05 7.41
CA ARG A 6 7.14 18.40 5.99
C ARG A 6 5.70 18.33 5.53
N ARG A 7 5.15 19.46 5.07
CA ARG A 7 3.81 19.55 4.49
C ARG A 7 3.83 18.73 3.20
N LEU A 8 3.60 17.43 3.33
CA LEU A 8 3.32 16.56 2.21
C LEU A 8 1.88 16.81 1.81
N VAL A 9 1.70 17.28 0.58
CA VAL A 9 0.37 17.39 -0.02
C VAL A 9 0.06 16.03 -0.59
N PRO A 10 -0.96 15.31 -0.09
CA PRO A 10 -1.35 14.03 -0.67
C PRO A 10 -1.79 14.26 -2.11
N ALA A 11 -1.03 13.70 -3.06
CA ALA A 11 -1.35 13.80 -4.48
C ALA A 11 -2.60 12.97 -4.83
N GLU A 12 -2.82 11.88 -4.11
CA GLU A 12 -3.95 10.97 -4.28
C GLU A 12 -4.16 10.20 -2.96
N VAL A 13 -5.42 10.05 -2.54
CA VAL A 13 -5.81 9.27 -1.35
C VAL A 13 -6.66 8.11 -1.83
N LEU A 14 -6.27 6.89 -1.47
CA LEU A 14 -7.03 5.68 -1.73
C LEU A 14 -7.67 5.21 -0.41
N PRO A 15 -8.97 5.49 -0.18
CA PRO A 15 -9.64 4.98 1.01
C PRO A 15 -9.74 3.45 0.94
N ASP A 16 -9.64 2.80 2.10
CA ASP A 16 -9.87 1.36 2.26
C ASP A 16 -11.23 1.10 2.93
N PRO A 17 -12.35 1.26 2.20
CA PRO A 17 -13.66 0.97 2.77
C PRO A 17 -13.75 -0.51 3.12
N ASP A 18 -14.41 -0.82 4.25
CA ASP A 18 -14.62 -2.18 4.76
C ASP A 18 -13.33 -2.98 5.02
N ASP A 19 -12.21 -2.29 5.29
CA ASP A 19 -10.91 -2.91 5.58
C ASP A 19 -10.47 -3.91 4.48
N VAL A 20 -10.80 -3.64 3.21
CA VAL A 20 -10.57 -4.57 2.10
C VAL A 20 -9.07 -4.87 1.91
N LEU A 21 -8.23 -3.84 1.84
CA LEU A 21 -6.79 -3.96 1.74
C LEU A 21 -6.23 -4.59 3.02
N LEU A 22 -6.67 -4.13 4.19
CA LEU A 22 -6.22 -4.68 5.47
C LEU A 22 -6.51 -6.19 5.57
N ASN A 23 -7.70 -6.63 5.17
CA ASN A 23 -8.09 -8.04 5.13
C ASN A 23 -7.25 -8.84 4.12
N LEU A 24 -6.99 -8.28 2.92
CA LEU A 24 -6.12 -8.91 1.93
C LEU A 24 -4.70 -9.11 2.46
N VAL A 25 -4.12 -8.06 3.06
CA VAL A 25 -2.78 -8.10 3.68
C VAL A 25 -2.75 -9.13 4.81
N ARG A 26 -3.75 -9.16 5.68
CA ARG A 26 -3.85 -10.16 6.77
C ARG A 26 -3.88 -11.60 6.25
N ARG A 27 -4.52 -11.86 5.10
CA ARG A 27 -4.57 -13.19 4.49
C ARG A 27 -3.21 -13.67 3.96
N VAL A 28 -2.38 -12.76 3.46
CA VAL A 28 -1.04 -13.09 2.92
C VAL A 28 0.08 -12.89 3.94
N ARG A 29 -0.22 -12.29 5.09
CA ARG A 29 0.75 -12.02 6.15
C ARG A 29 1.44 -13.31 6.60
N GLY A 30 2.76 -13.27 6.68
CA GLY A 30 3.56 -14.43 7.11
C GLY A 30 3.71 -15.53 6.06
N THR A 31 3.17 -15.37 4.85
CA THR A 31 3.45 -16.28 3.72
C THR A 31 4.84 -16.04 3.10
N GLY A 32 5.53 -14.97 3.49
CA GLY A 32 6.82 -14.55 2.94
C GLY A 32 6.72 -13.91 1.54
N ARG A 33 5.52 -13.83 0.96
CA ARG A 33 5.30 -13.24 -0.38
C ARG A 33 5.12 -11.72 -0.35
N THR A 34 4.85 -11.13 0.81
CA THR A 34 4.52 -9.71 0.97
C THR A 34 5.28 -9.01 2.10
N PRO A 35 6.62 -9.04 2.10
CA PRO A 35 7.43 -8.52 3.21
C PRO A 35 7.30 -7.01 3.48
N LEU A 36 6.89 -6.18 2.52
CA LEU A 36 6.55 -4.77 2.79
C LEU A 36 5.15 -4.65 3.38
N LEU A 37 4.17 -5.32 2.78
CA LEU A 37 2.79 -5.25 3.27
C LEU A 37 2.63 -5.90 4.66
N ASP A 38 3.49 -6.86 5.01
CA ASP A 38 3.53 -7.45 6.35
C ASP A 38 3.85 -6.41 7.43
N ARG A 39 4.50 -5.30 7.06
CA ARG A 39 4.79 -4.16 7.94
C ARG A 39 3.64 -3.15 8.03
N VAL A 40 2.58 -3.31 7.24
CA VAL A 40 1.40 -2.44 7.34
C VAL A 40 0.79 -2.66 8.72
N ASP A 41 0.79 -1.60 9.51
CA ASP A 41 0.21 -1.55 10.84
C ASP A 41 -1.16 -0.86 10.73
N PRO A 42 -2.27 -1.52 11.15
CA PRO A 42 -3.59 -0.90 11.14
C PRO A 42 -3.73 0.30 12.07
N VAL A 43 -2.80 0.54 12.99
CA VAL A 43 -2.81 1.71 13.90
C VAL A 43 -1.64 2.65 13.62
N GLY A 44 -0.74 2.26 12.73
CA GLY A 44 0.48 2.98 12.42
C GLY A 44 0.47 3.62 11.04
N GLU A 45 1.60 4.25 10.71
CA GLU A 45 1.90 4.66 9.35
C GLU A 45 3.01 3.79 8.76
N LEU A 46 2.83 3.33 7.53
CA LEU A 46 3.90 2.74 6.74
C LEU A 46 4.17 3.62 5.53
N VAL A 47 5.40 4.14 5.45
CA VAL A 47 5.87 4.93 4.30
C VAL A 47 6.69 4.05 3.37
N VAL A 48 6.24 3.95 2.11
CA VAL A 48 6.92 3.24 1.04
C VAL A 48 7.47 4.26 0.02
N PRO A 49 8.79 4.51 0.02
CA PRO A 49 9.39 5.44 -0.94
C PRO A 49 9.42 4.85 -2.35
N ALA A 50 9.59 5.70 -3.37
CA ALA A 50 9.71 5.30 -4.78
C ALA A 50 10.73 4.16 -5.03
N GLY A 51 11.82 4.11 -4.26
CA GLY A 51 12.82 3.04 -4.35
C GLY A 51 12.29 1.64 -3.99
N GLN A 52 11.25 1.56 -3.16
CA GLN A 52 10.58 0.32 -2.79
C GLN A 52 9.30 0.06 -3.60
N ALA A 53 8.88 0.99 -4.46
CA ALA A 53 7.71 0.84 -5.32
C ALA A 53 7.75 -0.40 -6.24
N PRO A 54 8.91 -0.81 -6.83
CA PRO A 54 8.98 -2.07 -7.59
C PRO A 54 8.66 -3.30 -6.76
N GLN A 55 9.10 -3.33 -5.51
CA GLN A 55 8.79 -4.41 -4.58
C GLN A 55 7.32 -4.38 -4.20
N LEU A 56 6.77 -3.22 -3.85
CA LEU A 56 5.35 -3.06 -3.58
C LEU A 56 4.49 -3.55 -4.77
N LEU A 57 4.87 -3.25 -6.02
CA LEU A 57 4.18 -3.75 -7.21
C LEU A 57 4.18 -5.28 -7.32
N ALA A 58 5.27 -5.95 -6.93
CA ALA A 58 5.33 -7.40 -6.90
C ALA A 58 4.40 -7.98 -5.83
N GLU A 59 4.35 -7.34 -4.65
CA GLU A 59 3.49 -7.75 -3.54
C GLU A 59 2.00 -7.52 -3.87
N VAL A 60 1.66 -6.40 -4.49
CA VAL A 60 0.30 -6.08 -4.96
C VAL A 60 -0.20 -7.09 -6.00
N ARG A 61 0.69 -7.63 -6.85
CA ARG A 61 0.34 -8.76 -7.73
C ARG A 61 -0.02 -10.02 -6.95
N CYS A 62 0.70 -10.31 -5.86
CA CYS A 62 0.35 -11.43 -4.99
C CYS A 62 -1.03 -11.20 -4.34
N LEU A 63 -1.37 -9.96 -3.96
CA LEU A 63 -2.72 -9.62 -3.49
C LEU A 63 -3.79 -9.86 -4.56
N ALA A 64 -3.50 -9.53 -5.82
CA ALA A 64 -4.42 -9.75 -6.94
C ALA A 64 -4.74 -11.24 -7.13
N GLU A 65 -3.77 -12.13 -6.94
CA GLU A 65 -3.95 -13.58 -7.05
C GLU A 65 -4.87 -14.15 -5.96
N VAL A 66 -4.81 -13.60 -4.75
CA VAL A 66 -5.64 -14.05 -3.61
C VAL A 66 -6.96 -13.31 -3.50
N SER A 67 -7.19 -12.30 -4.33
CA SER A 67 -8.42 -11.52 -4.37
C SER A 67 -9.57 -12.37 -4.91
N ARG A 68 -10.64 -12.49 -4.12
CA ARG A 68 -11.82 -13.33 -4.40
C ARG A 68 -13.04 -12.53 -4.82
N SER A 69 -12.99 -11.20 -4.72
CA SER A 69 -14.12 -10.33 -5.00
C SER A 69 -13.77 -9.17 -5.94
N THR A 70 -14.77 -8.67 -6.64
CA THR A 70 -14.67 -7.46 -7.48
C THR A 70 -14.18 -6.22 -6.70
N PRO A 71 -14.65 -5.92 -5.47
CA PRO A 71 -14.11 -4.80 -4.70
C PRO A 71 -12.63 -5.01 -4.33
N GLU A 72 -12.23 -6.22 -3.90
CA GLU A 72 -10.82 -6.55 -3.63
C GLU A 72 -9.94 -6.29 -4.86
N LEU A 73 -10.32 -6.82 -6.03
CA LEU A 73 -9.58 -6.62 -7.29
C LEU A 73 -9.55 -5.15 -7.73
N THR A 74 -10.63 -4.40 -7.51
CA THR A 74 -10.69 -2.98 -7.84
C THR A 74 -9.73 -2.18 -6.97
N HIS A 75 -9.71 -2.47 -5.67
CA HIS A 75 -8.82 -1.83 -4.71
C HIS A 75 -7.35 -2.13 -5.06
N VAL A 76 -7.01 -3.40 -5.28
CA VAL A 76 -5.66 -3.83 -5.69
C VAL A 76 -5.21 -3.16 -6.99
N ARG A 77 -6.11 -3.00 -7.98
CA ARG A 77 -5.80 -2.29 -9.24
C ARG A 77 -5.54 -0.81 -9.03
N ARG A 78 -6.25 -0.14 -8.11
CA ARG A 78 -5.98 1.27 -7.77
C ARG A 78 -4.62 1.40 -7.08
N LEU A 79 -4.31 0.51 -6.14
CA LEU A 79 -3.01 0.47 -5.48
C LEU A 79 -1.87 0.20 -6.48
N ASP A 80 -2.04 -0.72 -7.44
CA ASP A 80 -1.06 -0.97 -8.51
C ASP A 80 -0.79 0.30 -9.36
N ARG A 81 -1.83 1.09 -9.67
CA ARG A 81 -1.66 2.36 -10.39
C ARG A 81 -0.87 3.38 -9.57
N LEU A 82 -1.18 3.53 -8.29
CA LEU A 82 -0.44 4.41 -7.38
C LEU A 82 1.02 4.00 -7.27
N ALA A 83 1.29 2.70 -7.08
CA ALA A 83 2.65 2.16 -6.99
C ALA A 83 3.44 2.36 -8.29
N ARG A 84 2.80 2.26 -9.46
CA ARG A 84 3.44 2.60 -10.75
C ARG A 84 3.80 4.08 -10.85
N ARG A 85 2.91 4.96 -10.40
CA ARG A 85 3.14 6.41 -10.41
C ARG A 85 4.27 6.80 -9.45
N CYS A 86 4.25 6.24 -8.24
CA CYS A 86 5.32 6.36 -7.26
C CYS A 86 6.67 5.87 -7.80
N ARG A 87 6.69 4.78 -8.58
CA ARG A 87 7.93 4.32 -9.24
C ARG A 87 8.46 5.30 -10.29
N GLN A 88 7.58 6.03 -10.98
CA GLN A 88 7.96 6.97 -12.04
C GLN A 88 8.47 8.30 -11.50
N ASP A 89 7.98 8.72 -10.33
CA ASP A 89 8.36 9.98 -9.69
C ASP A 89 9.13 9.71 -8.38
N ARG A 90 10.43 9.99 -8.38
CA ARG A 90 11.30 9.76 -7.20
C ARG A 90 10.96 10.67 -6.01
N ALA A 91 10.20 11.74 -6.21
CA ALA A 91 9.72 12.60 -5.14
C ALA A 91 8.42 12.09 -4.49
N MET A 92 7.80 11.05 -5.06
CA MET A 92 6.60 10.43 -4.51
C MET A 92 6.93 9.33 -3.50
N GLU A 93 6.02 9.20 -2.54
CA GLU A 93 5.99 8.15 -1.55
C GLU A 93 4.54 7.69 -1.38
N ILE A 94 4.34 6.40 -1.11
CA ILE A 94 3.03 5.85 -0.76
C ILE A 94 2.98 5.73 0.75
N ARG A 95 1.90 6.21 1.33
CA ARG A 95 1.66 6.12 2.77
C ARG A 95 0.45 5.24 3.00
N PHE A 96 0.63 4.22 3.82
CA PHE A 96 -0.46 3.45 4.38
C PHE A 96 -0.70 4.03 5.77
N GLU A 97 -1.87 4.64 5.96
CA GLU A 97 -2.30 5.19 7.24
C GLU A 97 -3.37 4.27 7.79
N GLY A 98 -3.15 3.80 9.02
CA GLY A 98 -4.17 3.16 9.85
C GLY A 98 -5.08 4.18 10.52
N ASP A 99 -6.30 3.78 10.84
CA ASP A 99 -7.29 4.58 11.60
C ASP A 99 -7.30 4.19 13.09
#